data_AF-A0A2N1JB94-F1
#
_entry.id   AF-A0A2N1JB94-F1
#
_cell.length_a   1.000
_cell.length_b   1.000
_cell.length_c   1.000
_cell.angle_alpha   90.00
_cell.angle_beta   90.00
_cell.angle_gamma   90.00
#
_symmetry.space_group_name_H-M   'P 1'
#
loop_
_entity.id
_entity.type
_entity.pdbx_description
1 polymer ?
#
loop_
_entity_poly.entity_id
_entity_poly.type
_entity_poly.pdbx_seq_one_letter_code
_entity_poly.pdbx_strand_id
1 'polypeptide(L)'
;MTQQRPDHAVHALQRPELIGELPSHDMLSALVARNVAPAQGQSERLAKIAMPDATLGEATRLGHWRRIAVCAAEAICTPRHGAAVDSDLDHLLAWWQLRLLALWKLRFYVQVRTEICGLWQVLETTAATDGQPLLFTTRIPFALHILHAQELYMRGEHRTAIEHMAKHLRACDAYIHEATDVSLWKARRVRLQLQLASMLLGMDAHEAASSILDPLADECVAVEDGDAYTIFLALVLVRLYAQMGCTRRATSLLAAAKRMPDAPQHAIETHALLFQHMCTTEAVATLPDATELMELPEDQALVNAMAVDAFYKGDTTAGISTLDRFMTTYPAVFATARGLVGNLVTLYTMSPGVSDGRQRVIRHLAEHAGDDPTGIDSRLGCILAASMVAFTRMTSTMFDIETNIRDGDSRAGLDEAGVSEVHQLMVAHGLRHNIDPRTGVPLDTKAITRL
;
A
#
# COMPACT_ATOMS: atom_id res chain seq x y z
N MET A 1 23.78 -26.57 -31.60
CA MET A 1 22.82 -26.18 -30.55
C MET A 1 23.63 -25.51 -29.45
N THR A 2 23.72 -24.18 -29.51
CA THR A 2 24.58 -23.38 -28.65
C THR A 2 23.89 -23.19 -27.31
N GLN A 3 24.47 -23.73 -26.23
CA GLN A 3 24.08 -23.42 -24.86
C GLN A 3 24.20 -21.91 -24.64
N GLN A 4 23.09 -21.18 -24.62
CA GLN A 4 23.08 -19.79 -24.17
C GLN A 4 23.24 -19.80 -22.65
N ARG A 5 24.32 -19.16 -22.17
CA ARG A 5 24.67 -19.09 -20.76
C ARG A 5 23.74 -18.13 -20.00
N PRO A 6 23.53 -18.33 -18.69
CA PRO A 6 22.79 -17.39 -17.83
C PRO A 6 23.35 -15.95 -17.86
N ASP A 7 24.60 -15.75 -18.31
CA ASP A 7 25.20 -14.44 -18.59
C ASP A 7 24.36 -13.61 -19.58
N HIS A 8 23.77 -14.28 -20.58
CA HIS A 8 22.92 -13.61 -21.58
C HIS A 8 21.63 -13.07 -20.96
N ALA A 9 21.06 -13.76 -19.97
CA ALA A 9 19.86 -13.33 -19.26
C ALA A 9 20.11 -12.10 -18.41
N VAL A 10 21.19 -12.11 -17.63
CA VAL A 10 21.62 -10.95 -16.84
C VAL A 10 21.85 -9.75 -17.77
N HIS A 11 22.64 -9.90 -18.83
CA HIS A 11 22.89 -8.82 -19.78
C HIS A 11 21.64 -8.28 -20.48
N ALA A 12 20.66 -9.13 -20.80
CA ALA A 12 19.41 -8.68 -21.40
C ALA A 12 18.57 -7.81 -20.45
N LEU A 13 18.63 -8.10 -19.14
CA LEU A 13 17.90 -7.39 -18.09
C LEU A 13 18.62 -6.13 -17.55
N GLN A 14 19.92 -5.97 -17.84
CA GLN A 14 20.72 -4.79 -17.45
C GLN A 14 20.73 -3.67 -18.50
N ARG A 15 19.88 -3.76 -19.52
CA ARG A 15 19.80 -2.77 -20.60
C ARG A 15 19.28 -1.43 -20.07
N PRO A 16 20.07 -0.34 -20.15
CA PRO A 16 19.65 0.98 -19.67
C PRO A 16 18.38 1.50 -20.36
N GLU A 17 18.12 1.05 -21.59
CA GLU A 17 16.93 1.43 -22.36
C GLU A 17 15.62 0.93 -21.74
N LEU A 18 15.69 -0.06 -20.84
CA LEU A 18 14.53 -0.56 -20.11
C LEU A 18 14.14 0.35 -18.93
N ILE A 19 15.00 1.29 -18.54
CA ILE A 19 14.80 2.14 -17.36
C ILE A 19 14.58 3.59 -17.81
N GLY A 20 13.47 4.18 -17.38
CA GLY A 20 13.17 5.58 -17.64
C GLY A 20 13.84 6.52 -16.63
N GLU A 21 14.23 7.71 -17.09
CA GLU A 21 14.63 8.79 -16.18
C GLU A 21 13.44 9.21 -15.30
N LEU A 22 13.69 9.44 -14.01
CA LEU A 22 12.66 9.93 -13.11
C LEU A 22 12.31 11.38 -13.46
N PRO A 23 11.03 11.78 -13.42
CA PRO A 23 10.65 13.17 -13.65
C PRO A 23 11.32 14.07 -12.61
N SER A 24 11.80 15.25 -13.00
CA SER A 24 12.39 16.23 -12.07
C SER A 24 11.34 16.96 -11.21
N HIS A 25 10.07 16.88 -11.60
CA HIS A 25 8.95 17.52 -10.92
C HIS A 25 7.88 16.49 -10.56
N ASP A 26 7.39 16.52 -9.33
CA ASP A 26 6.22 15.76 -8.88
C ASP A 26 5.00 16.67 -8.63
N MET A 27 3.81 16.07 -8.57
CA MET A 27 2.55 16.82 -8.41
C MET A 27 2.50 17.62 -7.12
N LEU A 28 3.06 17.11 -6.02
CA LEU A 28 3.12 17.82 -4.75
C LEU A 28 4.08 19.03 -4.83
N SER A 29 5.17 18.94 -5.61
CA SER A 29 6.08 20.07 -5.86
C SER A 29 5.40 21.16 -6.67
N ALA A 30 4.65 20.77 -7.69
CA ALA A 30 3.83 21.70 -8.46
C ALA A 30 2.76 22.37 -7.58
N LEU A 31 2.10 21.62 -6.68
CA LEU A 31 1.12 22.18 -5.76
C LEU A 31 1.72 23.11 -4.72
N VAL A 32 2.85 22.74 -4.11
CA VAL A 32 3.57 23.60 -3.17
C VAL A 32 4.01 24.87 -3.87
N ALA A 33 4.55 24.77 -5.09
CA ALA A 33 4.97 25.95 -5.84
C ALA A 33 3.82 26.90 -6.19
N ARG A 34 2.62 26.35 -6.43
CA ARG A 34 1.43 27.13 -6.76
C ARG A 34 0.74 27.74 -5.54
N ASN A 35 0.82 27.11 -4.37
CA ASN A 35 0.00 27.47 -3.20
C ASN A 35 0.81 27.98 -1.99
N VAL A 36 2.13 27.87 -2.01
CA VAL A 36 3.02 28.29 -0.91
C VAL A 36 4.08 29.24 -1.45
N ALA A 37 4.35 30.34 -0.73
CA ALA A 37 5.36 31.31 -1.12
C ALA A 37 6.76 30.66 -1.28
N PRO A 38 7.57 31.06 -2.28
CA PRO A 38 8.82 30.38 -2.65
C PRO A 38 9.83 30.21 -1.51
N ALA A 39 9.87 31.16 -0.57
CA ALA A 39 10.86 31.19 0.51
C ALA A 39 10.56 30.23 1.68
N GLN A 40 9.31 29.77 1.85
CA GLN A 40 8.92 29.03 3.06
C GLN A 40 8.73 27.53 2.84
N GLY A 41 8.07 27.10 1.75
CA GLY A 41 7.72 25.67 1.57
C GLY A 41 8.58 24.90 0.58
N GLN A 42 9.15 25.57 -0.43
CA GLN A 42 9.91 24.90 -1.49
C GLN A 42 11.30 24.48 -1.01
N SER A 43 11.99 25.33 -0.24
CA SER A 43 13.35 25.07 0.23
C SER A 43 13.42 23.92 1.25
N GLU A 44 12.47 23.83 2.19
CA GLU A 44 12.46 22.78 3.21
C GLU A 44 12.09 21.41 2.62
N ARG A 45 11.13 21.37 1.69
CA ARG A 45 10.74 20.11 1.02
C ARG A 45 11.80 19.63 0.05
N LEU A 46 12.39 20.51 -0.76
CA LEU A 46 13.51 20.12 -1.62
C LEU A 46 14.69 19.60 -0.80
N ALA A 47 14.98 20.18 0.38
CA ALA A 47 16.01 19.67 1.28
C ALA A 47 15.67 18.27 1.85
N LYS A 48 14.40 18.01 2.20
CA LYS A 48 13.94 16.69 2.72
C LYS A 48 13.88 15.60 1.64
N ILE A 49 13.48 15.92 0.42
CA ILE A 49 13.42 14.97 -0.70
C ILE A 49 14.82 14.69 -1.23
N ALA A 50 15.69 15.71 -1.24
CA ALA A 50 16.98 15.58 -1.89
C ALA A 50 17.93 14.61 -1.20
N MET A 51 17.71 14.24 0.09
CA MET A 51 18.56 13.37 0.95
C MET A 51 19.61 12.56 0.15
N PRO A 52 20.72 13.20 -0.28
CA PRO A 52 21.56 12.63 -1.34
C PRO A 52 22.38 11.47 -0.78
N ASP A 53 22.72 11.59 0.50
CA ASP A 53 23.65 10.73 1.22
C ASP A 53 22.96 9.66 2.08
N ALA A 54 21.62 9.60 2.08
CA ALA A 54 20.90 8.58 2.83
C ALA A 54 21.18 7.18 2.26
N THR A 55 21.53 6.26 3.14
CA THR A 55 21.69 4.84 2.78
C THR A 55 20.34 4.25 2.34
N LEU A 56 20.35 3.17 1.54
CA LEU A 56 19.11 2.54 1.11
C LEU A 56 18.21 2.11 2.28
N GLY A 57 18.79 1.65 3.39
CA GLY A 57 18.03 1.29 4.59
C GLY A 57 17.38 2.50 5.28
N GLU A 58 18.04 3.66 5.29
CA GLU A 58 17.45 4.91 5.77
C GLU A 58 16.34 5.42 4.84
N ALA A 59 16.57 5.36 3.53
CA ALA A 59 15.57 5.74 2.53
C ALA A 59 14.30 4.88 2.65
N THR A 60 14.44 3.56 2.85
CA THR A 60 13.32 2.65 3.07
C THR A 60 12.56 2.95 4.36
N ARG A 61 13.26 3.17 5.48
CA ARG A 61 12.60 3.52 6.76
C ARG A 61 11.83 4.84 6.69
N LEU A 62 12.37 5.82 5.96
CA LEU A 62 11.80 7.16 5.86
C LEU A 62 10.80 7.32 4.70
N GLY A 63 10.57 6.27 3.90
CA GLY A 63 9.65 6.33 2.76
C GLY A 63 10.13 7.22 1.61
N HIS A 64 11.45 7.38 1.44
CA HIS A 64 12.05 8.16 0.34
C HIS A 64 12.08 7.34 -0.95
N TRP A 65 10.90 7.08 -1.52
CA TRP A 65 10.71 6.24 -2.70
C TRP A 65 11.49 6.73 -3.93
N ARG A 66 11.74 8.04 -4.09
CA ARG A 66 12.59 8.54 -5.19
C ARG A 66 14.02 8.04 -5.07
N ARG A 67 14.60 8.13 -3.87
CA ARG A 67 15.97 7.66 -3.61
C ARG A 67 16.07 6.15 -3.84
N ILE A 68 15.09 5.40 -3.36
CA ILE A 68 15.00 3.94 -3.58
C ILE A 68 14.96 3.64 -5.09
N ALA A 69 14.14 4.36 -5.86
CA ALA A 69 14.04 4.16 -7.30
C ALA A 69 15.36 4.48 -8.03
N VAL A 70 16.10 5.51 -7.62
CA VAL A 70 17.42 5.84 -8.18
C VAL A 70 18.44 4.76 -7.85
N CYS A 71 18.55 4.36 -6.57
CA CYS A 71 19.48 3.30 -6.14
C CYS A 71 19.21 1.97 -6.87
N ALA A 72 17.93 1.62 -7.04
CA ALA A 72 17.56 0.40 -7.74
C ALA A 72 17.92 0.47 -9.23
N ALA A 73 17.72 1.62 -9.89
CA ALA A 73 18.13 1.82 -11.28
C ALA A 73 19.66 1.72 -11.45
N GLU A 74 20.43 2.35 -10.58
CA GLU A 74 21.89 2.25 -10.55
C GLU A 74 22.34 0.79 -10.36
N ALA A 75 21.71 0.06 -9.44
CA ALA A 75 22.02 -1.34 -9.18
C ALA A 75 21.68 -2.27 -10.35
N ILE A 76 20.60 -2.01 -11.09
CA ILE A 76 20.23 -2.76 -12.30
C ILE A 76 21.26 -2.52 -13.41
N CYS A 77 21.62 -1.26 -13.65
CA CYS A 77 22.52 -0.87 -14.74
C CYS A 77 24.01 -1.18 -14.47
N THR A 78 24.40 -1.41 -13.22
CA THR A 78 25.82 -1.66 -12.88
C THR A 78 26.18 -3.12 -13.15
N PRO A 79 27.10 -3.42 -14.09
CA PRO A 79 27.52 -4.79 -14.35
C PRO A 79 28.29 -5.36 -13.15
N ARG A 80 27.77 -6.45 -12.58
CA ARG A 80 28.41 -7.13 -11.46
C ARG A 80 29.45 -8.11 -11.98
N HIS A 81 30.67 -7.96 -11.49
CA HIS A 81 31.79 -8.81 -11.84
C HIS A 81 32.18 -9.62 -10.59
N GLY A 82 31.91 -10.93 -10.60
CA GLY A 82 32.54 -11.86 -9.64
C GLY A 82 31.64 -12.77 -8.80
N ALA A 83 30.31 -12.76 -8.95
CA ALA A 83 29.43 -13.74 -8.29
C ALA A 83 29.12 -14.92 -9.22
N ALA A 84 28.54 -16.00 -8.66
CA ALA A 84 27.99 -17.07 -9.48
C ALA A 84 26.77 -16.55 -10.26
N VAL A 85 26.74 -16.78 -11.57
CA VAL A 85 25.76 -16.17 -12.51
C VAL A 85 24.29 -16.37 -12.09
N ASP A 86 23.96 -17.50 -11.46
CA ASP A 86 22.61 -17.74 -10.95
C ASP A 86 22.27 -16.82 -9.77
N SER A 87 23.19 -16.62 -8.83
CA SER A 87 22.99 -15.65 -7.73
C SER A 87 22.84 -14.21 -8.24
N ASP A 88 23.42 -13.89 -9.40
CA ASP A 88 23.33 -12.56 -10.01
C ASP A 88 21.95 -12.29 -10.62
N LEU A 89 21.31 -13.30 -11.23
CA LEU A 89 19.97 -13.15 -11.82
C LEU A 89 18.89 -12.92 -10.76
N ASP A 90 18.86 -13.71 -9.69
CA ASP A 90 17.84 -13.57 -8.64
C ASP A 90 17.98 -12.21 -7.94
N HIS A 91 19.22 -11.78 -7.73
CA HIS A 91 19.52 -10.48 -7.16
C HIS A 91 19.11 -9.32 -8.09
N LEU A 92 19.33 -9.46 -9.41
CA LEU A 92 18.87 -8.49 -10.40
C LEU A 92 17.35 -8.36 -10.43
N LEU A 93 16.63 -9.49 -10.37
CA LEU A 93 15.17 -9.53 -10.31
C LEU A 93 14.62 -8.88 -9.02
N ALA A 94 15.33 -9.01 -7.90
CA ALA A 94 14.99 -8.31 -6.66
C ALA A 94 15.12 -6.78 -6.80
N TRP A 95 16.14 -6.28 -7.50
CA TRP A 95 16.25 -4.84 -7.81
C TRP A 95 15.16 -4.36 -8.75
N TRP A 96 14.79 -5.15 -9.75
CA TRP A 96 13.65 -4.87 -10.63
C TRP A 96 12.34 -4.75 -9.84
N GLN A 97 12.11 -5.68 -8.90
CA GLN A 97 10.96 -5.60 -7.99
C GLN A 97 10.97 -4.30 -7.17
N LEU A 98 12.11 -3.95 -6.57
CA LEU A 98 12.23 -2.74 -5.77
C LEU A 98 12.03 -1.47 -6.60
N ARG A 99 12.59 -1.42 -7.82
CA ARG A 99 12.42 -0.31 -8.78
C ARG A 99 10.96 -0.09 -9.12
N LEU A 100 10.27 -1.14 -9.57
CA LEU A 100 8.88 -1.04 -10.00
C LEU A 100 7.95 -0.74 -8.82
N LEU A 101 8.22 -1.28 -7.63
CA LEU A 101 7.49 -0.94 -6.41
C LEU A 101 7.67 0.53 -6.04
N ALA A 102 8.90 1.06 -6.09
CA ALA A 102 9.16 2.46 -5.80
C ALA A 102 8.46 3.39 -6.80
N LEU A 103 8.47 3.07 -8.09
CA LEU A 103 7.72 3.81 -9.11
C LEU A 103 6.21 3.75 -8.88
N TRP A 104 5.69 2.60 -8.46
CA TRP A 104 4.28 2.45 -8.10
C TRP A 104 3.90 3.35 -6.93
N LYS A 105 4.74 3.41 -5.89
CA LYS A 105 4.56 4.27 -4.72
C LYS A 105 4.64 5.76 -5.05
N LEU A 106 5.50 6.14 -6.00
CA LEU A 106 5.56 7.49 -6.53
C LEU A 106 4.40 7.84 -7.48
N ARG A 107 3.52 6.88 -7.77
CA ARG A 107 2.41 6.97 -8.74
C ARG A 107 2.88 7.33 -10.15
N PHE A 108 4.11 6.95 -10.50
CA PHE A 108 4.61 7.08 -11.85
C PHE A 108 4.11 5.92 -12.72
N TYR A 109 2.79 5.74 -12.80
CA TYR A 109 2.16 4.60 -13.48
C TYR A 109 2.52 4.50 -14.95
N VAL A 110 2.74 5.62 -15.62
CA VAL A 110 3.25 5.63 -17.01
C VAL A 110 4.63 5.00 -17.09
N GLN A 111 5.51 5.30 -16.13
CA GLN A 111 6.86 4.72 -16.06
C GLN A 111 6.82 3.25 -15.62
N VAL A 112 6.01 2.91 -14.60
CA VAL A 112 5.76 1.52 -14.22
C VAL A 112 5.38 0.71 -15.44
N ARG A 113 4.40 1.17 -16.23
CA ARG A 113 3.95 0.49 -17.44
C ARG A 113 5.08 0.31 -18.45
N THR A 114 5.81 1.38 -18.77
CA THR A 114 6.90 1.30 -19.75
C THR A 114 7.99 0.31 -19.30
N GLU A 115 8.44 0.42 -18.05
CA GLU A 115 9.50 -0.43 -17.51
C GLU A 115 9.04 -1.89 -17.33
N ILE A 116 7.82 -2.12 -16.84
CA ILE A 116 7.29 -3.49 -16.66
C ILE A 116 7.01 -4.19 -17.99
N CYS A 117 6.49 -3.48 -19.00
CA CYS A 117 6.31 -4.07 -20.34
C CYS A 117 7.65 -4.40 -20.99
N GLY A 118 8.65 -3.52 -20.84
CA GLY A 118 10.02 -3.79 -21.31
C GLY A 118 10.64 -5.01 -20.62
N LEU A 119 10.50 -5.08 -19.29
CA LEU A 119 10.94 -6.22 -18.49
C LEU A 119 10.25 -7.52 -18.96
N TRP A 120 8.92 -7.52 -19.09
CA TRP A 120 8.15 -8.69 -19.53
C TRP A 120 8.58 -9.18 -20.90
N GLN A 121 8.78 -8.26 -21.85
CA GLN A 121 9.25 -8.61 -23.19
C GLN A 121 10.62 -9.30 -23.14
N VAL A 122 11.54 -8.84 -22.28
CA VAL A 122 12.84 -9.50 -22.10
C VAL A 122 12.67 -10.89 -21.47
N LEU A 123 11.82 -11.02 -20.44
CA LEU A 123 11.55 -12.30 -19.78
C LEU A 123 10.92 -13.35 -20.73
N GLU A 124 10.08 -12.91 -21.67
CA GLU A 124 9.45 -13.78 -22.68
C GLU A 124 10.39 -14.20 -23.81
N THR A 125 11.32 -13.32 -24.19
CA THR A 125 12.20 -13.55 -25.35
C THR A 125 13.54 -14.16 -24.98
N THR A 126 13.91 -14.12 -23.70
CA THR A 126 15.19 -14.63 -23.22
C THR A 126 15.04 -16.06 -22.72
N ALA A 127 15.79 -16.98 -23.31
CA ALA A 127 15.81 -18.37 -22.88
C ALA A 127 16.60 -18.55 -21.57
N ALA A 128 16.07 -19.37 -20.68
CA ALA A 128 16.74 -19.91 -19.51
C ALA A 128 17.67 -21.08 -19.91
N THR A 129 18.39 -21.62 -18.92
CA THR A 129 19.34 -22.74 -19.10
C THR A 129 18.71 -24.02 -19.62
N ASP A 130 17.40 -24.22 -19.41
CA ASP A 130 16.60 -25.34 -19.90
C ASP A 130 15.98 -25.09 -21.29
N GLY A 131 16.23 -23.92 -21.89
CA GLY A 131 15.71 -23.52 -23.19
C GLY A 131 14.28 -22.97 -23.18
N GLN A 132 13.61 -22.94 -22.01
CA GLN A 132 12.32 -22.25 -21.87
C GLN A 132 12.53 -20.75 -21.66
N PRO A 133 11.59 -19.89 -22.08
CA PRO A 133 11.61 -18.49 -21.68
C PRO A 133 11.74 -18.29 -20.17
N LEU A 134 12.53 -17.31 -19.72
CA LEU A 134 12.72 -16.97 -18.31
C LEU A 134 11.40 -16.75 -17.58
N LEU A 135 10.41 -16.19 -18.27
CA LEU A 135 9.06 -15.95 -17.72
C LEU A 135 8.41 -17.22 -17.16
N PHE A 136 8.69 -18.40 -17.75
CA PHE A 136 8.09 -19.66 -17.33
C PHE A 136 8.91 -20.40 -16.27
N THR A 137 10.04 -19.83 -15.84
CA THR A 137 10.85 -20.39 -14.77
C THR A 137 10.32 -20.00 -13.40
N THR A 138 10.62 -20.79 -12.38
CA THR A 138 10.29 -20.49 -10.97
C THR A 138 11.13 -19.36 -10.37
N ARG A 139 12.05 -18.78 -11.15
CA ARG A 139 13.00 -17.76 -10.70
C ARG A 139 12.41 -16.36 -10.64
N ILE A 140 11.30 -16.13 -11.37
CA ILE A 140 10.66 -14.82 -11.37
C ILE A 140 9.96 -14.61 -10.02
N PRO A 141 10.30 -13.54 -9.27
CA PRO A 141 9.66 -13.23 -8.01
C PRO A 141 8.14 -13.16 -8.15
N PHE A 142 7.42 -13.85 -7.26
CA PHE A 142 5.95 -13.85 -7.24
C PHE A 142 5.36 -12.43 -7.23
N ALA A 143 5.97 -11.50 -6.50
CA ALA A 143 5.53 -10.12 -6.42
C ALA A 143 5.57 -9.39 -7.77
N LEU A 144 6.53 -9.69 -8.65
CA LEU A 144 6.56 -9.11 -10.00
C LEU A 144 5.33 -9.54 -10.79
N HIS A 145 4.97 -10.82 -10.75
CA HIS A 145 3.76 -11.31 -11.42
C HIS A 145 2.50 -10.59 -10.95
N ILE A 146 2.37 -10.36 -9.64
CA ILE A 146 1.25 -9.61 -9.07
C ILE A 146 1.26 -8.15 -9.57
N LEU A 147 2.42 -7.50 -9.59
CA LEU A 147 2.56 -6.13 -10.05
C LEU A 147 2.19 -5.96 -11.53
N HIS A 148 2.54 -6.94 -12.37
CA HIS A 148 2.13 -6.94 -13.78
C HIS A 148 0.62 -7.10 -13.93
N ALA A 149 -0.01 -8.00 -13.16
CA ALA A 149 -1.47 -8.11 -13.17
C ALA A 149 -2.16 -6.81 -12.68
N GLN A 150 -1.59 -6.13 -11.69
CA GLN A 150 -2.06 -4.82 -11.24
C GLN A 150 -1.93 -3.74 -12.33
N GLU A 151 -0.81 -3.70 -13.05
CA GLU A 151 -0.63 -2.76 -14.16
C GLU A 151 -1.69 -2.97 -15.25
N LEU A 152 -1.93 -4.22 -15.66
CA LEU A 152 -2.97 -4.55 -16.64
C LEU A 152 -4.35 -4.06 -16.19
N TYR A 153 -4.66 -4.22 -14.90
CA TYR A 153 -5.91 -3.70 -14.34
C TYR A 153 -6.00 -2.19 -14.45
N MET A 154 -4.92 -1.47 -14.10
CA MET A 154 -4.85 -0.01 -14.19
C MET A 154 -4.92 0.51 -15.63
N ARG A 155 -4.46 -0.28 -16.60
CA ARG A 155 -4.59 0.02 -18.04
C ARG A 155 -6.01 -0.13 -18.58
N GLY A 156 -6.91 -0.75 -17.81
CA GLY A 156 -8.27 -1.08 -18.21
C GLY A 156 -8.44 -2.49 -18.78
N GLU A 157 -7.38 -3.30 -18.81
CA GLU A 157 -7.44 -4.71 -19.23
C GLU A 157 -7.89 -5.61 -18.08
N HIS A 158 -9.05 -5.27 -17.50
CA HIS A 158 -9.55 -5.88 -16.27
C HIS A 158 -9.71 -7.39 -16.37
N ARG A 159 -10.17 -7.90 -17.52
CA ARG A 159 -10.35 -9.34 -17.73
C ARG A 159 -9.03 -10.09 -17.64
N THR A 160 -8.02 -9.68 -18.40
CA THR A 160 -6.70 -10.31 -18.41
C THR A 160 -6.04 -10.22 -17.03
N ALA A 161 -6.17 -9.07 -16.37
CA ALA A 161 -5.68 -8.88 -15.01
C ALA A 161 -6.31 -9.88 -14.02
N ILE A 162 -7.63 -10.04 -14.04
CA ILE A 162 -8.35 -11.00 -13.18
C ILE A 162 -7.93 -12.44 -13.50
N GLU A 163 -7.82 -12.81 -14.77
CA GLU A 163 -7.37 -14.14 -15.19
C GLU A 163 -5.96 -14.44 -14.65
N HIS A 164 -5.05 -13.47 -14.71
CA HIS A 164 -3.70 -13.57 -14.13
C HIS A 164 -3.75 -13.71 -12.60
N MET A 165 -4.49 -12.83 -11.91
CA MET A 165 -4.65 -12.89 -10.45
C MET A 165 -5.21 -14.23 -9.99
N ALA A 166 -6.24 -14.76 -10.67
CA ALA A 166 -6.83 -16.06 -10.37
C ALA A 166 -5.85 -17.22 -10.65
N LYS A 167 -5.02 -17.13 -11.70
CA LYS A 167 -3.95 -18.09 -11.96
C LYS A 167 -2.93 -18.10 -10.82
N HIS A 168 -2.49 -16.92 -10.35
CA HIS A 168 -1.55 -16.81 -9.24
C HIS A 168 -2.16 -17.28 -7.91
N LEU A 169 -3.46 -17.11 -7.72
CA LEU A 169 -4.15 -17.62 -6.54
C LEU A 169 -4.13 -19.15 -6.49
N ARG A 170 -4.43 -19.82 -7.61
CA ARG A 170 -4.30 -21.28 -7.71
C ARG A 170 -2.87 -21.76 -7.53
N ALA A 171 -1.89 -20.98 -7.98
CA ALA A 171 -0.48 -21.29 -7.76
C ALA A 171 -0.11 -21.22 -6.27
N CYS A 172 -0.64 -20.25 -5.51
CA CYS A 172 -0.48 -20.22 -4.06
C CYS A 172 -1.02 -21.49 -3.39
N ASP A 173 -2.19 -21.99 -3.81
CA ASP A 173 -2.74 -23.24 -3.27
C ASP A 173 -1.81 -24.43 -3.52
N ALA A 174 -1.22 -24.54 -4.71
CA ALA A 174 -0.22 -25.57 -5.02
C ALA A 174 1.04 -25.42 -4.15
N TYR A 175 1.58 -24.20 -4.04
CA TYR A 175 2.77 -23.93 -3.22
C TYR A 175 2.55 -24.17 -1.73
N ILE A 176 1.33 -23.97 -1.20
CA ILE A 176 1.02 -24.31 0.20
C ILE A 176 1.23 -25.81 0.48
N HIS A 177 1.02 -26.68 -0.52
CA HIS A 177 1.23 -28.12 -0.38
C HIS A 177 2.69 -28.55 -0.57
N GLU A 178 3.47 -27.79 -1.33
CA GLU A 178 4.83 -28.17 -1.75
C GLU A 178 5.95 -27.39 -1.02
N ALA A 179 5.64 -26.24 -0.44
CA ALA A 179 6.64 -25.33 0.11
C ALA A 179 7.12 -25.71 1.52
N THR A 180 8.36 -25.34 1.80
CA THR A 180 8.97 -25.41 3.14
C THR A 180 8.34 -24.41 4.10
N ASP A 181 8.00 -23.20 3.64
CA ASP A 181 7.33 -22.17 4.44
C ASP A 181 5.84 -22.05 4.07
N VAL A 182 5.04 -22.91 4.69
CA VAL A 182 3.58 -22.94 4.51
C VAL A 182 2.92 -21.65 5.01
N SER A 183 3.47 -21.02 6.05
CA SER A 183 2.90 -19.83 6.68
C SER A 183 2.95 -18.62 5.74
N LEU A 184 4.07 -18.47 5.05
CA LEU A 184 4.30 -17.48 4.01
C LEU A 184 3.26 -17.57 2.89
N TRP A 185 3.09 -18.76 2.31
CA TRP A 185 2.20 -18.94 1.18
C TRP A 185 0.72 -18.80 1.57
N LYS A 186 0.34 -19.19 2.79
CA LYS A 186 -0.99 -18.86 3.35
C LYS A 186 -1.20 -17.35 3.45
N ALA A 187 -0.23 -16.60 3.96
CA ALA A 187 -0.33 -15.14 4.04
C ALA A 187 -0.44 -14.49 2.65
N ARG A 188 0.36 -14.95 1.68
CA ARG A 188 0.30 -14.50 0.27
C ARG A 188 -1.04 -14.80 -0.37
N ARG A 189 -1.58 -16.00 -0.17
CA ARG A 189 -2.90 -16.41 -0.64
C ARG A 189 -3.99 -15.48 -0.12
N VAL A 190 -4.07 -15.25 1.20
CA VAL A 190 -5.09 -14.36 1.80
C VAL A 190 -5.01 -12.95 1.21
N ARG A 191 -3.80 -12.39 1.08
CA ARG A 191 -3.60 -11.05 0.49
C ARG A 191 -4.09 -11.00 -0.97
N LEU A 192 -3.73 -12.01 -1.75
CA LEU A 192 -4.13 -12.09 -3.14
C LEU A 192 -5.66 -12.23 -3.30
N GLN A 193 -6.31 -12.98 -2.40
CA GLN A 193 -7.78 -13.08 -2.34
C GLN A 193 -8.42 -11.72 -2.03
N LEU A 194 -7.93 -11.01 -1.01
CA LEU A 194 -8.45 -9.68 -0.64
C LEU A 194 -8.26 -8.67 -1.79
N GLN A 195 -7.09 -8.70 -2.44
CA GLN A 195 -6.80 -7.83 -3.57
C GLN A 195 -7.67 -8.15 -4.79
N LEU A 196 -7.84 -9.42 -5.14
CA LEU A 196 -8.70 -9.85 -6.23
C LEU A 196 -10.17 -9.51 -5.96
N ALA A 197 -10.64 -9.74 -4.73
CA ALA A 197 -11.98 -9.32 -4.32
C ALA A 197 -12.16 -7.80 -4.46
N SER A 198 -11.16 -7.00 -4.06
CA SER A 198 -11.19 -5.54 -4.22
C SER A 198 -11.24 -5.11 -5.69
N MET A 199 -10.51 -5.78 -6.58
CA MET A 199 -10.59 -5.52 -8.03
C MET A 199 -11.97 -5.84 -8.60
N LEU A 200 -12.60 -6.92 -8.13
CA LEU A 200 -13.96 -7.32 -8.53
C LEU A 200 -15.01 -6.36 -8.00
N LEU A 201 -14.85 -5.85 -6.77
CA LEU A 201 -15.71 -4.80 -6.22
C LEU A 201 -15.64 -3.51 -7.04
N GLY A 202 -14.44 -3.12 -7.49
CA GLY A 202 -14.26 -1.98 -8.40
C GLY A 202 -14.95 -2.17 -9.75
N MET A 203 -15.33 -3.40 -10.11
CA MET A 203 -16.08 -3.74 -11.32
C MET A 203 -17.55 -4.07 -11.04
N ASP A 204 -18.06 -3.78 -9.83
CA ASP A 204 -19.41 -4.12 -9.38
C ASP A 204 -19.74 -5.62 -9.43
N ALA A 205 -18.73 -6.49 -9.50
CA ALA A 205 -18.87 -7.94 -9.55
C ALA A 205 -18.99 -8.55 -8.13
N HIS A 206 -19.98 -8.08 -7.38
CA HIS A 206 -20.18 -8.39 -5.95
C HIS A 206 -20.28 -9.90 -5.67
N GLU A 207 -21.01 -10.66 -6.49
CA GLU A 207 -21.17 -12.11 -6.31
C GLU A 207 -19.85 -12.87 -6.50
N ALA A 208 -19.03 -12.45 -7.47
CA ALA A 208 -17.72 -13.03 -7.70
C ALA A 208 -16.76 -12.70 -6.54
N ALA A 209 -16.81 -11.45 -6.04
CA ALA A 209 -16.03 -11.03 -4.89
C ALA A 209 -16.41 -11.84 -3.63
N SER A 210 -17.71 -12.02 -3.36
CA SER A 210 -18.17 -12.83 -2.22
C SER A 210 -17.75 -14.30 -2.36
N SER A 211 -17.86 -14.89 -3.55
CA SER A 211 -17.47 -16.28 -3.78
C SER A 211 -15.99 -16.55 -3.51
N ILE A 212 -15.11 -15.57 -3.73
CA ILE A 212 -13.68 -15.69 -3.45
C ILE A 212 -13.38 -15.54 -1.96
N LEU A 213 -14.17 -14.74 -1.25
CA LEU A 213 -14.00 -14.45 0.18
C LEU A 213 -14.70 -15.45 1.10
N ASP A 214 -15.75 -16.13 0.63
CA ASP A 214 -16.56 -17.05 1.44
C ASP A 214 -15.72 -18.12 2.16
N PRO A 215 -14.71 -18.76 1.54
CA PRO A 215 -13.85 -19.71 2.24
C PRO A 215 -13.11 -19.07 3.44
N LEU A 216 -12.59 -17.85 3.27
CA LEU A 216 -11.92 -17.12 4.35
C LEU A 216 -12.90 -16.71 5.45
N ALA A 217 -14.11 -16.32 5.06
CA ALA A 217 -15.15 -15.96 6.01
C ALA A 217 -15.58 -17.15 6.86
N ASP A 218 -15.75 -18.32 6.23
CA ASP A 218 -16.11 -19.56 6.90
C ASP A 218 -14.99 -20.02 7.86
N GLU A 219 -13.72 -19.90 7.44
CA GLU A 219 -12.55 -20.12 8.31
C GLU A 219 -12.59 -19.21 9.55
N CYS A 220 -12.79 -17.90 9.37
CA CYS A 220 -12.87 -16.95 10.50
C CYS A 220 -14.05 -17.24 11.45
N VAL A 221 -15.20 -17.70 10.94
CA VAL A 221 -16.39 -17.98 11.76
C VAL A 221 -16.25 -19.27 12.57
N ALA A 222 -15.54 -20.25 12.02
CA ALA A 222 -15.34 -21.57 12.63
C ALA A 222 -14.30 -21.58 13.76
N VAL A 223 -13.39 -20.59 13.79
CA VAL A 223 -12.35 -20.49 14.82
C VAL A 223 -12.94 -20.00 16.15
N GLU A 224 -12.77 -20.78 17.21
CA GLU A 224 -13.17 -20.40 18.58
C GLU A 224 -12.07 -19.63 19.30
N ASP A 225 -10.82 -20.11 19.21
CA ASP A 225 -9.62 -19.47 19.77
C ASP A 225 -8.73 -18.91 18.65
N GLY A 226 -9.07 -17.72 18.16
CA GLY A 226 -8.33 -17.04 17.09
C GLY A 226 -7.21 -16.16 17.62
N ASP A 227 -6.09 -16.14 16.89
CA ASP A 227 -5.03 -15.16 17.12
C ASP A 227 -5.45 -13.75 16.66
N ALA A 228 -4.64 -12.75 17.00
CA ALA A 228 -4.88 -11.36 16.60
C ALA A 228 -5.06 -11.23 15.07
N TYR A 229 -4.29 -11.99 14.29
CA TYR A 229 -4.39 -11.99 12.83
C TYR A 229 -5.78 -12.44 12.35
N THR A 230 -6.33 -13.52 12.91
CA THR A 230 -7.66 -14.04 12.56
C THR A 230 -8.76 -13.04 12.94
N ILE A 231 -8.64 -12.39 14.10
CA ILE A 231 -9.56 -11.33 14.53
C ILE A 231 -9.54 -10.16 13.54
N PHE A 232 -8.36 -9.64 13.22
CA PHE A 232 -8.23 -8.54 12.26
C PHE A 232 -8.73 -8.93 10.87
N LEU A 233 -8.44 -10.15 10.40
CA LEU A 233 -8.96 -10.64 9.13
C LEU A 233 -10.50 -10.69 9.14
N ALA A 234 -11.13 -11.16 10.21
CA ALA A 234 -12.59 -11.15 10.33
C ALA A 234 -13.13 -9.71 10.24
N LEU A 235 -12.51 -8.76 10.92
CA LEU A 235 -12.88 -7.33 10.90
C LEU A 235 -12.70 -6.69 9.50
N VAL A 236 -11.63 -7.03 8.77
CA VAL A 236 -11.43 -6.66 7.36
C VAL A 236 -12.60 -7.16 6.51
N LEU A 237 -12.97 -8.44 6.68
CA LEU A 237 -14.06 -9.06 5.92
C LEU A 237 -15.42 -8.45 6.26
N VAL A 238 -15.66 -8.02 7.51
CA VAL A 238 -16.88 -7.27 7.89
C VAL A 238 -17.06 -6.06 6.98
N ARG A 239 -16.00 -5.29 6.75
CA ARG A 239 -16.04 -4.08 5.89
C ARG A 239 -16.35 -4.44 4.43
N LEU A 240 -15.69 -5.46 3.88
CA LEU A 240 -15.92 -5.90 2.51
C LEU A 240 -17.34 -6.43 2.29
N TYR A 241 -17.83 -7.29 3.18
CA TYR A 241 -19.19 -7.80 3.09
C TYR A 241 -20.24 -6.71 3.30
N ALA A 242 -19.96 -5.72 4.14
CA ALA A 242 -20.82 -4.55 4.27
C ALA A 242 -20.87 -3.71 2.98
N GLN A 243 -19.72 -3.49 2.34
CA GLN A 243 -19.63 -2.78 1.06
C GLN A 243 -20.39 -3.51 -0.06
N MET A 244 -20.35 -4.86 -0.06
CA MET A 244 -21.13 -5.71 -0.96
C MET A 244 -22.64 -5.72 -0.66
N GLY A 245 -23.09 -5.13 0.45
CA GLY A 245 -24.48 -5.22 0.91
C GLY A 245 -24.85 -6.57 1.55
N CYS A 246 -23.87 -7.47 1.76
CA CYS A 246 -24.06 -8.77 2.39
C CYS A 246 -24.08 -8.65 3.93
N THR A 247 -25.08 -7.96 4.47
CA THR A 247 -25.21 -7.67 5.91
C THR A 247 -25.18 -8.94 6.77
N ARG A 248 -25.79 -10.04 6.32
CA ARG A 248 -25.79 -11.31 7.05
C ARG A 248 -24.38 -11.86 7.30
N ARG A 249 -23.51 -11.84 6.27
CA ARG A 249 -22.12 -12.32 6.38
C ARG A 249 -21.32 -11.41 7.29
N ALA A 250 -21.42 -10.09 7.11
CA ALA A 250 -20.76 -9.11 7.95
C ALA A 250 -21.16 -9.25 9.43
N THR A 251 -22.44 -9.43 9.75
CA THR A 251 -22.91 -9.66 11.13
C THR A 251 -22.33 -10.94 11.72
N SER A 252 -22.27 -12.03 10.95
CA SER A 252 -21.69 -13.30 11.39
C SER A 252 -20.21 -13.17 11.74
N LEU A 253 -19.44 -12.45 10.90
CA LEU A 253 -18.02 -12.22 11.12
C LEU A 253 -17.75 -11.32 12.32
N LEU A 254 -18.54 -10.25 12.48
CA LEU A 254 -18.44 -9.38 13.64
C LEU A 254 -18.78 -10.12 14.94
N ALA A 255 -19.77 -11.02 14.91
CA ALA A 255 -20.09 -11.88 16.03
C ALA A 255 -19.01 -12.92 16.31
N ALA A 256 -18.32 -13.43 15.29
CA ALA A 256 -17.17 -14.32 15.46
C ALA A 256 -15.99 -13.59 16.12
N ALA A 257 -15.61 -12.41 15.61
CA ALA A 257 -14.54 -11.60 16.20
C ALA A 257 -14.80 -11.27 17.69
N LYS A 258 -16.05 -10.97 18.06
CA LYS A 258 -16.46 -10.71 19.45
C LYS A 258 -16.32 -11.89 20.40
N ARG A 259 -16.34 -13.13 19.89
CA ARG A 259 -16.26 -14.34 20.71
C ARG A 259 -14.82 -14.74 21.06
N MET A 260 -13.82 -14.21 20.36
CA MET A 260 -12.42 -14.61 20.51
C MET A 260 -11.79 -14.01 21.78
N PRO A 261 -11.05 -14.79 22.60
CA PRO A 261 -10.67 -14.40 23.97
C PRO A 261 -9.74 -13.19 24.13
N ASP A 262 -9.05 -12.74 23.07
CA ASP A 262 -8.12 -11.61 23.10
C ASP A 262 -8.50 -10.50 22.11
N ALA A 263 -9.77 -10.41 21.74
CA ALA A 263 -10.18 -9.47 20.70
C ALA A 263 -10.04 -8.00 21.16
N PRO A 264 -9.32 -7.15 20.41
CA PRO A 264 -9.13 -5.75 20.78
C PRO A 264 -10.47 -5.02 20.74
N GLN A 265 -11.02 -4.74 21.92
CA GLN A 265 -12.37 -4.20 22.10
C GLN A 265 -12.60 -2.92 21.27
N HIS A 266 -11.64 -1.99 21.30
CA HIS A 266 -11.68 -0.76 20.50
C HIS A 266 -11.83 -1.05 18.99
N ALA A 267 -11.10 -2.04 18.46
CA ALA A 267 -11.17 -2.39 17.05
C ALA A 267 -12.54 -2.98 16.70
N ILE A 268 -13.08 -3.86 17.55
CA ILE A 268 -14.44 -4.41 17.37
C ILE A 268 -15.48 -3.28 17.37
N GLU A 269 -15.43 -2.37 18.34
CA GLU A 269 -16.38 -1.27 18.47
C GLU A 269 -16.33 -0.34 17.26
N THR A 270 -15.12 0.01 16.82
CA THR A 270 -14.90 0.81 15.60
C THR A 270 -15.55 0.16 14.38
N HIS A 271 -15.33 -1.14 14.18
CA HIS A 271 -15.90 -1.87 13.03
C HIS A 271 -17.41 -2.05 13.16
N ALA A 272 -17.95 -2.20 14.36
CA ALA A 272 -19.39 -2.27 14.61
C ALA A 272 -20.07 -0.94 14.26
N LEU A 273 -19.48 0.20 14.66
CA LEU A 273 -19.97 1.53 14.32
C LEU A 273 -19.95 1.77 12.81
N LEU A 274 -18.84 1.45 12.15
CA LEU A 274 -18.74 1.54 10.70
C LEU A 274 -19.76 0.66 9.97
N PHE A 275 -19.94 -0.58 10.45
CA PHE A 275 -20.93 -1.50 9.89
C PHE A 275 -22.35 -0.94 10.02
N GLN A 276 -22.71 -0.43 11.20
CA GLN A 276 -24.00 0.20 11.44
C GLN A 276 -24.21 1.41 10.53
N HIS A 277 -23.20 2.28 10.40
CA HIS A 277 -23.24 3.43 9.51
C HIS A 277 -23.43 3.02 8.03
N MET A 278 -22.76 1.96 7.57
CA MET A 278 -22.92 1.47 6.19
C MET A 278 -24.29 0.83 5.90
N CYS A 279 -24.94 0.25 6.92
CA CYS A 279 -26.20 -0.48 6.75
C CYS A 279 -27.45 0.37 6.95
N THR A 280 -27.31 1.56 7.52
CA THR A 280 -28.46 2.44 7.83
C THR A 280 -28.70 3.40 6.67
N THR A 281 -29.94 3.42 6.16
CA THR A 281 -30.40 4.38 5.13
C THR A 281 -30.88 5.70 5.71
N GLU A 282 -31.06 5.76 7.03
CA GLU A 282 -31.46 6.97 7.73
C GLU A 282 -30.23 7.78 8.13
N ALA A 283 -30.32 9.11 7.98
CA ALA A 283 -29.32 10.10 8.40
C ALA A 283 -29.08 10.16 9.94
N VAL A 284 -29.38 9.06 10.65
CA VAL A 284 -29.51 8.96 12.11
C VAL A 284 -28.74 7.76 12.68
N ALA A 285 -27.88 7.09 11.91
CA ALA A 285 -26.72 6.46 12.56
C ALA A 285 -25.81 7.57 13.05
N THR A 286 -26.08 8.04 14.27
CA THR A 286 -25.23 8.99 14.98
C THR A 286 -23.93 8.30 15.30
N LEU A 287 -22.96 8.46 14.41
CA LEU A 287 -21.57 8.37 14.83
C LEU A 287 -21.37 9.40 15.96
N PRO A 288 -20.55 9.08 16.97
CA PRO A 288 -20.27 10.04 18.03
C PRO A 288 -19.81 11.35 17.41
N ASP A 289 -20.27 12.48 17.92
CA ASP A 289 -19.71 13.75 17.47
C ASP A 289 -18.23 13.77 17.89
N ALA A 290 -17.35 14.15 16.97
CA ALA A 290 -15.95 14.33 17.30
C ALA A 290 -15.77 15.29 18.49
N THR A 291 -16.63 16.29 18.63
CA THR A 291 -16.56 17.23 19.76
C THR A 291 -16.85 16.56 21.12
N GLU A 292 -17.60 15.45 21.13
CA GLU A 292 -17.92 14.66 22.32
C GLU A 292 -16.83 13.64 22.67
N LEU A 293 -15.93 13.33 21.73
CA LEU A 293 -14.81 12.42 21.94
C LEU A 293 -13.62 13.13 22.60
N MET A 294 -13.22 12.65 23.78
CA MET A 294 -12.01 13.10 24.49
C MET A 294 -10.74 12.86 23.66
N GLU A 295 -10.67 11.72 22.96
CA GLU A 295 -9.59 11.35 22.05
C GLU A 295 -10.18 10.92 20.71
N LEU A 296 -9.57 11.32 19.60
CA LEU A 296 -9.98 10.83 18.28
C LEU A 296 -9.56 9.38 18.11
N PRO A 297 -10.39 8.54 17.47
CA PRO A 297 -9.94 7.24 17.02
C PRO A 297 -8.85 7.41 15.96
N GLU A 298 -7.82 6.59 16.01
CA GLU A 298 -6.77 6.52 14.99
C GLU A 298 -7.29 5.93 13.66
N ASP A 299 -8.43 5.23 13.70
CA ASP A 299 -9.03 4.62 12.51
C ASP A 299 -9.53 5.67 11.51
N GLN A 300 -8.80 5.79 10.40
CA GLN A 300 -9.10 6.74 9.33
C GLN A 300 -10.51 6.55 8.74
N ALA A 301 -11.03 5.31 8.65
CA ALA A 301 -12.35 5.08 8.06
C ALA A 301 -13.45 5.62 8.96
N LEU A 302 -13.32 5.44 10.27
CA LEU A 302 -14.26 5.99 11.25
C LEU A 302 -14.23 7.52 11.23
N VAL A 303 -13.05 8.13 11.27
CA VAL A 303 -12.89 9.59 11.18
C VAL A 303 -13.46 10.14 9.87
N ASN A 304 -13.23 9.44 8.77
CA ASN A 304 -13.80 9.81 7.48
C ASN A 304 -15.33 9.73 7.50
N ALA A 305 -15.88 8.64 8.04
CA ALA A 305 -17.32 8.45 8.16
C ALA A 305 -17.96 9.52 9.04
N MET A 306 -17.34 9.91 10.15
CA MET A 306 -17.79 11.01 11.01
C MET A 306 -17.82 12.34 10.26
N ALA A 307 -16.77 12.67 9.50
CA ALA A 307 -16.71 13.89 8.72
C ALA A 307 -17.77 13.93 7.60
N VAL A 308 -18.01 12.79 6.95
CA VAL A 308 -19.04 12.65 5.91
C VAL A 308 -20.45 12.73 6.51
N ASP A 309 -20.68 12.12 7.68
CA ASP A 309 -21.95 12.20 8.40
C ASP A 309 -22.27 13.64 8.81
N ALA A 310 -21.29 14.36 9.38
CA ALA A 310 -21.41 15.79 9.70
C ALA A 310 -21.76 16.63 8.45
N PHE A 311 -21.11 16.34 7.32
CA PHE A 311 -21.42 16.99 6.05
C PHE A 311 -22.87 16.74 5.59
N TYR A 312 -23.35 15.49 5.67
CA TYR A 312 -24.73 15.15 5.28
C TYR A 312 -25.79 15.77 6.21
N LYS A 313 -25.43 16.04 7.47
CA LYS A 313 -26.27 16.81 8.41
C LYS A 313 -26.24 18.32 8.14
N GLY A 314 -25.42 18.79 7.20
CA GLY A 314 -25.24 20.21 6.90
C GLY A 314 -24.25 20.93 7.81
N ASP A 315 -23.60 20.22 8.75
CA ASP A 315 -22.59 20.78 9.65
C ASP A 315 -21.18 20.61 9.07
N THR A 316 -20.87 21.47 8.11
CA THR A 316 -19.52 21.54 7.51
C THR A 316 -18.45 21.91 8.52
N THR A 317 -18.80 22.65 9.58
CA THR A 317 -17.85 23.09 10.61
C THR A 317 -17.38 21.91 11.46
N ALA A 318 -18.31 21.04 11.89
CA ALA A 318 -17.98 19.81 12.60
C ALA A 318 -17.13 18.87 11.74
N GLY A 319 -17.43 18.73 10.45
CA GLY A 319 -16.63 17.94 9.50
C GLY A 319 -15.19 18.47 9.36
N ILE A 320 -15.01 19.78 9.20
CA ILE A 320 -13.68 20.41 9.14
C ILE A 320 -12.94 20.21 10.45
N SER A 321 -13.57 20.50 11.59
CA SER A 321 -12.96 20.36 12.92
C SER A 321 -12.50 18.94 13.20
N THR A 322 -13.28 17.93 12.79
CA THR A 322 -12.94 16.52 12.94
C THR A 322 -11.65 16.17 12.18
N LEU A 323 -11.59 16.56 10.90
CA LEU A 323 -10.45 16.27 10.03
C LEU A 323 -9.21 17.10 10.38
N ASP A 324 -9.37 18.37 10.76
CA ASP A 324 -8.28 19.23 11.24
C ASP A 324 -7.66 18.67 12.52
N ARG A 325 -8.50 18.27 13.49
CA ARG A 325 -8.03 17.66 14.74
C ARG A 325 -7.26 16.37 14.44
N PHE A 326 -7.76 15.54 13.53
CA PHE A 326 -7.04 14.33 13.11
C PHE A 326 -5.70 14.63 12.43
N MET A 327 -5.66 15.63 11.53
CA MET A 327 -4.43 16.10 10.89
C MET A 327 -3.39 16.56 11.91
N THR A 328 -3.81 17.22 13.00
CA THR A 328 -2.89 17.66 14.05
C THR A 328 -2.45 16.54 14.98
N THR A 329 -3.34 15.60 15.33
CA THR A 329 -3.04 14.50 16.25
C THR A 329 -2.22 13.39 15.58
N TYR A 330 -2.55 13.05 14.34
CA TYR A 330 -1.93 11.97 13.57
C TYR A 330 -1.38 12.49 12.23
N PRO A 331 -0.37 13.39 12.25
CA PRO A 331 0.08 14.14 11.08
C PRO A 331 0.59 13.23 9.95
N ALA A 332 1.31 12.19 10.36
CA ALA A 332 1.78 11.07 9.59
C ALA A 332 0.65 10.35 8.83
N VAL A 333 -0.30 9.81 9.60
CA VAL A 333 -1.41 8.97 9.14
C VAL A 333 -2.33 9.78 8.22
N PHE A 334 -2.60 11.04 8.57
CA PHE A 334 -3.40 11.93 7.74
C PHE A 334 -2.73 12.21 6.38
N ALA A 335 -1.41 12.39 6.34
CA ALA A 335 -0.71 12.77 5.11
C ALA A 335 -0.77 11.70 4.01
N THR A 336 -0.92 10.43 4.39
CA THR A 336 -1.09 9.29 3.46
C THR A 336 -2.57 8.98 3.18
N ALA A 337 -3.49 9.46 4.01
CA ALA A 337 -4.92 9.18 3.89
C ALA A 337 -5.62 10.03 2.80
N ARG A 338 -5.58 9.59 1.54
CA ARG A 338 -6.18 10.29 0.39
C ARG A 338 -7.63 10.73 0.61
N GLY A 339 -8.46 9.88 1.23
CA GLY A 339 -9.85 10.18 1.52
C GLY A 339 -10.01 11.37 2.48
N LEU A 340 -9.23 11.39 3.56
CA LEU A 340 -9.28 12.46 4.57
C LEU A 340 -8.78 13.79 4.01
N VAL A 341 -7.65 13.77 3.29
CA VAL A 341 -7.06 14.96 2.65
C VAL A 341 -8.03 15.56 1.63
N GLY A 342 -8.58 14.72 0.74
CA GLY A 342 -9.53 15.16 -0.28
C GLY A 342 -10.80 15.76 0.33
N ASN A 343 -11.35 15.11 1.36
CA ASN A 343 -12.54 15.58 2.04
C ASN A 343 -12.30 16.90 2.77
N LEU A 344 -11.18 17.05 3.49
CA LEU A 344 -10.86 18.30 4.18
C LEU A 344 -10.69 19.48 3.20
N VAL A 345 -9.96 19.29 2.10
CA VAL A 345 -9.80 20.33 1.07
C VAL A 345 -11.14 20.69 0.42
N THR A 346 -12.00 19.70 0.19
CA THR A 346 -13.35 19.91 -0.35
C THR A 346 -14.20 20.75 0.61
N LEU A 347 -14.24 20.37 1.89
CA LEU A 347 -15.00 21.09 2.91
C LEU A 347 -14.54 22.55 3.08
N TYR A 348 -13.22 22.80 3.04
CA TYR A 348 -12.67 24.15 3.05
C TYR A 348 -13.11 24.97 1.82
N THR A 349 -13.22 24.33 0.65
CA THR A 349 -13.67 25.02 -0.58
C THR A 349 -15.16 25.36 -0.53
N MET A 350 -15.95 24.54 0.17
CA MET A 350 -17.40 24.75 0.34
C MET A 350 -17.75 25.76 1.44
N SER A 351 -16.83 26.05 2.36
CA SER A 351 -17.06 26.93 3.51
C SER A 351 -16.56 28.36 3.23
N PRO A 352 -17.45 29.32 2.95
CA PRO A 352 -17.03 30.70 2.69
C PRO A 352 -16.39 31.32 3.94
N GLY A 353 -15.15 31.81 3.81
CA GLY A 353 -14.42 32.48 4.89
C GLY A 353 -13.14 31.78 5.38
N VAL A 354 -12.82 30.59 4.85
CA VAL A 354 -11.60 29.84 5.23
C VAL A 354 -10.58 29.77 4.09
N SER A 355 -10.20 30.93 3.52
CA SER A 355 -9.32 31.00 2.34
C SER A 355 -7.96 30.32 2.52
N ASP A 356 -7.51 30.22 3.77
CA ASP A 356 -6.16 29.76 4.11
C ASP A 356 -6.12 28.26 4.45
N GLY A 357 -7.28 27.61 4.65
CA GLY A 357 -7.37 26.20 5.05
C GLY A 357 -6.69 25.26 4.06
N ARG A 358 -6.92 25.49 2.75
CA ARG A 358 -6.26 24.72 1.69
C ARG A 358 -4.74 24.85 1.71
N GLN A 359 -4.22 26.05 1.96
CA GLN A 359 -2.77 26.28 2.04
C GLN A 359 -2.16 25.57 3.25
N ARG A 360 -2.87 25.53 4.38
CA ARG A 360 -2.44 24.78 5.57
C ARG A 360 -2.31 23.29 5.28
N VAL A 361 -3.32 22.68 4.63
CA VAL A 361 -3.27 21.26 4.27
C VAL A 361 -2.11 20.98 3.31
N ILE A 362 -1.90 21.82 2.29
CA ILE A 362 -0.79 21.62 1.33
C ILE A 362 0.58 21.73 2.03
N ARG A 363 0.74 22.68 2.96
CA ARG A 363 1.97 22.78 3.77
C ARG A 363 2.18 21.55 4.63
N HIS A 364 1.12 21.07 5.29
CA HIS A 364 1.16 19.85 6.10
C HIS A 364 1.61 18.63 5.29
N LEU A 365 1.05 18.44 4.09
CA LEU A 365 1.46 17.38 3.18
C LEU A 365 2.92 17.52 2.77
N ALA A 366 3.38 18.73 2.48
CA ALA A 366 4.77 18.98 2.13
C ALA A 366 5.75 18.59 3.26
N GLU A 367 5.31 18.69 4.50
CA GLU A 367 6.12 18.38 5.69
C GLU A 367 6.09 16.89 6.07
N HIS A 368 4.95 16.20 5.89
CA HIS A 368 4.67 14.89 6.49
C HIS A 368 4.37 13.75 5.49
N ALA A 369 4.10 14.03 4.21
CA ALA A 369 3.76 13.00 3.22
C ALA A 369 4.98 12.29 2.61
N GLY A 370 6.20 12.76 2.89
CA GLY A 370 7.42 12.24 2.26
C GLY A 370 7.39 12.39 0.74
N ASP A 371 7.69 11.31 0.01
CA ASP A 371 7.66 11.25 -1.45
C ASP A 371 6.31 10.82 -2.04
N ASP A 372 5.33 10.45 -1.20
CA ASP A 372 4.05 9.94 -1.67
C ASP A 372 3.08 11.08 -2.04
N PRO A 373 2.61 11.16 -3.30
CA PRO A 373 1.63 12.14 -3.71
C PRO A 373 0.18 11.74 -3.34
N THR A 374 -0.04 10.80 -2.41
CA THR A 374 -1.34 10.17 -2.09
C THR A 374 -2.50 11.15 -1.98
N GLY A 375 -2.30 12.19 -1.16
CA GLY A 375 -3.28 13.22 -0.84
C GLY A 375 -3.52 14.24 -1.95
N ILE A 376 -2.81 14.13 -3.08
CA ILE A 376 -2.77 15.17 -4.11
C ILE A 376 -3.32 14.60 -5.42
N ASP A 377 -4.63 14.76 -5.60
CA ASP A 377 -5.23 14.61 -6.92
C ASP A 377 -5.31 15.97 -7.62
N SER A 378 -4.84 16.06 -8.85
CA SER A 378 -5.12 17.15 -9.79
C SER A 378 -6.60 17.59 -9.85
N ARG A 379 -7.53 16.70 -9.46
CA ARG A 379 -8.98 16.92 -9.38
C ARG A 379 -9.50 17.45 -8.04
N LEU A 380 -8.63 17.94 -7.15
CA LEU A 380 -8.96 18.57 -5.84
C LEU A 380 -10.00 19.74 -5.89
N GLY A 381 -10.63 20.02 -7.03
CA GLY A 381 -11.74 20.96 -7.18
C GLY A 381 -13.09 20.37 -7.63
N CYS A 382 -13.21 19.04 -7.84
CA CYS A 382 -14.44 18.46 -8.43
C CYS A 382 -14.95 17.15 -7.80
N ILE A 383 -14.61 16.87 -6.55
CA ILE A 383 -15.09 15.65 -5.87
C ILE A 383 -16.46 15.98 -5.25
N LEU A 384 -17.51 15.90 -6.08
CA LEU A 384 -18.92 15.97 -5.65
C LEU A 384 -19.22 14.83 -4.65
N ALA A 385 -20.22 15.05 -3.79
CA ALA A 385 -20.67 14.17 -2.70
C ALA A 385 -20.78 12.65 -3.02
N ALA A 386 -20.96 12.27 -4.30
CA ALA A 386 -20.93 10.88 -4.75
C ALA A 386 -19.59 10.17 -4.48
N SER A 387 -18.46 10.90 -4.53
CA SER A 387 -17.15 10.37 -4.19
C SER A 387 -16.88 10.34 -2.70
N MET A 388 -17.55 11.15 -1.86
CA MET A 388 -17.40 11.08 -0.39
C MET A 388 -17.92 9.74 0.14
N VAL A 389 -19.01 9.20 -0.43
CA VAL A 389 -19.55 7.87 -0.10
C VAL A 389 -18.74 6.73 -0.70
N ALA A 390 -18.21 6.90 -1.92
CA ALA A 390 -17.33 5.90 -2.52
C ALA A 390 -15.97 5.83 -1.79
N PHE A 391 -15.43 6.96 -1.33
CA PHE A 391 -14.20 7.01 -0.55
C PHE A 391 -14.40 6.55 0.91
N THR A 392 -15.52 6.84 1.58
CA THR A 392 -15.82 6.19 2.88
C THR A 392 -16.00 4.68 2.75
N ARG A 393 -16.43 4.19 1.58
CA ARG A 393 -16.48 2.75 1.25
C ARG A 393 -15.13 2.15 0.85
N MET A 394 -14.12 2.94 0.47
CA MET A 394 -12.87 2.44 -0.11
C MET A 394 -11.58 2.84 0.62
N THR A 395 -11.60 3.80 1.55
CA THR A 395 -10.39 4.20 2.31
C THR A 395 -10.53 3.79 3.77
N SER A 396 -10.30 2.51 4.00
CA SER A 396 -9.94 2.02 5.32
C SER A 396 -8.43 1.78 5.34
N THR A 397 -7.78 2.08 6.47
CA THR A 397 -6.39 1.69 6.76
C THR A 397 -6.09 0.23 6.41
N MET A 398 -7.05 -0.69 6.63
CA MET A 398 -6.96 -2.11 6.22
C MET A 398 -6.83 -2.36 4.71
N PHE A 399 -7.26 -1.42 3.86
CA PHE A 399 -7.17 -1.49 2.40
C PHE A 399 -6.23 -0.45 1.81
N ASP A 400 -5.80 0.50 2.64
CA ASP A 400 -4.71 1.37 2.31
C ASP A 400 -3.40 0.58 2.46
N ILE A 401 -3.02 -0.06 1.36
CA ILE A 401 -1.72 -0.73 1.20
C ILE A 401 -0.58 0.22 1.65
N GLU A 402 -0.75 1.54 1.60
CA GLU A 402 0.25 2.55 1.99
C GLU A 402 0.29 2.82 3.50
N THR A 403 -0.85 2.80 4.22
CA THR A 403 -0.87 2.91 5.69
C THR A 403 -0.45 1.59 6.37
N ASN A 404 -0.88 0.44 5.84
CA ASN A 404 -0.45 -0.88 6.33
C ASN A 404 1.07 -1.10 6.20
N ILE A 405 1.71 -0.51 5.18
CA ILE A 405 3.18 -0.50 5.02
C ILE A 405 3.88 0.29 6.12
N ARG A 406 3.25 1.39 6.55
CA ARG A 406 3.82 2.32 7.54
C ARG A 406 3.75 1.77 8.96
N ASP A 407 2.69 1.01 9.26
CA ASP A 407 2.46 0.40 10.58
C ASP A 407 3.12 -0.98 10.73
N GLY A 408 4.00 -1.36 9.79
CA GLY A 408 4.72 -2.63 9.84
C GLY A 408 3.86 -3.85 9.52
N ASP A 409 2.66 -3.67 8.96
CA ASP A 409 1.89 -4.80 8.43
C ASP A 409 2.53 -5.27 7.12
N SER A 410 3.15 -6.44 7.23
CA SER A 410 3.81 -7.26 6.22
C SER A 410 3.12 -7.37 4.83
N ARG A 411 1.99 -6.75 4.50
CA ARG A 411 1.13 -7.11 3.35
C ARG A 411 1.46 -6.50 1.98
N ALA A 412 2.61 -5.83 1.84
CA ALA A 412 2.99 -5.04 0.65
C ALA A 412 3.68 -5.76 -0.51
N GLY A 413 3.56 -7.08 -0.62
CA GLY A 413 4.29 -7.85 -1.63
C GLY A 413 5.75 -8.14 -1.25
N LEU A 414 6.21 -7.68 -0.10
CA LEU A 414 7.23 -8.32 0.71
C LEU A 414 6.61 -8.48 2.11
N ASP A 415 6.28 -9.72 2.47
CA ASP A 415 5.94 -10.13 3.83
C ASP A 415 7.08 -9.87 4.82
N GLU A 416 6.90 -9.99 6.13
CA GLU A 416 8.01 -9.80 7.08
C GLU A 416 9.14 -10.79 6.79
N ALA A 417 8.81 -11.96 6.21
CA ALA A 417 9.77 -12.90 5.66
C ALA A 417 10.31 -12.45 4.29
N GLY A 418 9.56 -11.76 3.44
CA GLY A 418 10.03 -11.12 2.19
C GLY A 418 10.92 -9.90 2.41
N VAL A 419 10.60 -9.05 3.40
CA VAL A 419 11.45 -7.97 3.89
C VAL A 419 12.65 -8.58 4.60
N SER A 420 12.47 -9.64 5.39
CA SER A 420 13.60 -10.42 5.92
C SER A 420 14.38 -11.15 4.84
N GLU A 421 13.81 -11.50 3.69
CA GLU A 421 14.47 -12.20 2.58
C GLU A 421 15.27 -11.18 1.78
N VAL A 422 14.70 -10.01 1.48
CA VAL A 422 15.43 -8.86 0.95
C VAL A 422 16.51 -8.41 1.95
N HIS A 423 16.21 -8.36 3.24
CA HIS A 423 17.17 -7.99 4.29
C HIS A 423 18.23 -9.08 4.51
N GLN A 424 17.90 -10.36 4.43
CA GLN A 424 18.85 -11.49 4.52
C GLN A 424 19.69 -11.58 3.24
N LEU A 425 19.12 -11.29 2.07
CA LEU A 425 19.86 -11.12 0.81
C LEU A 425 20.79 -9.90 0.92
N MET A 426 20.37 -8.80 1.52
CA MET A 426 21.21 -7.62 1.78
C MET A 426 22.30 -7.90 2.83
N VAL A 427 22.02 -8.70 3.87
CA VAL A 427 22.95 -9.09 4.95
C VAL A 427 23.96 -10.15 4.49
N ALA A 428 23.52 -11.15 3.71
CA ALA A 428 24.39 -12.21 3.17
C ALA A 428 25.35 -11.70 2.08
N HIS A 429 25.01 -10.59 1.41
CA HIS A 429 25.78 -10.03 0.30
C HIS A 429 26.54 -8.73 0.66
N GLY A 430 26.79 -8.48 1.95
CA GLY A 430 27.89 -7.60 2.38
C GLY A 430 27.55 -6.16 2.78
N LEU A 431 26.30 -5.81 3.06
CA LEU A 431 25.94 -4.50 3.64
C LEU A 431 25.83 -4.60 5.18
N ARG A 432 26.97 -4.71 5.87
CA ARG A 432 27.09 -4.37 7.31
C ARG A 432 27.37 -2.86 7.38
N HIS A 433 26.79 -2.09 8.29
CA HIS A 433 27.21 -2.06 9.69
C HIS A 433 26.08 -1.54 10.64
N ASN A 434 25.98 -2.15 11.84
CA ASN A 434 25.36 -1.64 13.07
C ASN A 434 23.84 -1.76 13.33
N ILE A 435 23.16 -2.88 13.01
CA ILE A 435 21.81 -3.15 13.58
C ILE A 435 21.70 -4.63 14.02
N ASP A 436 21.18 -4.88 15.23
CA ASP A 436 20.92 -6.22 15.76
C ASP A 436 19.74 -6.89 15.00
N PRO A 437 19.97 -8.05 14.36
CA PRO A 437 18.99 -8.71 13.49
C PRO A 437 17.80 -9.33 14.21
N ARG A 438 17.76 -9.35 15.55
CA ARG A 438 16.57 -9.83 16.30
C ARG A 438 15.68 -8.71 16.81
N THR A 439 16.20 -7.49 16.91
CA THR A 439 15.54 -6.40 17.63
C THR A 439 15.42 -5.12 16.79
N GLY A 440 16.17 -4.99 15.69
CA GLY A 440 16.17 -3.79 14.85
C GLY A 440 16.85 -2.58 15.50
N VAL A 441 17.53 -2.75 16.65
CA VAL A 441 18.18 -1.66 17.40
C VAL A 441 19.65 -1.51 16.97
N PRO A 442 20.18 -0.27 16.84
CA PRO A 442 21.60 -0.06 16.56
C PRO A 442 22.49 -0.49 17.72
N LEU A 443 23.56 -1.26 17.44
CA LEU A 443 24.51 -1.77 18.45
C LEU A 443 25.52 -0.72 18.95
N ASP A 444 25.36 0.56 18.64
CA ASP A 444 26.29 1.60 19.09
C ASP A 444 26.03 2.00 20.54
N THR A 445 27.02 1.74 21.40
CA THR A 445 26.96 1.90 22.86
C THR A 445 26.86 3.36 23.32
N LYS A 446 26.85 4.33 22.39
CA LYS A 446 26.69 5.77 22.68
C LYS A 446 25.25 6.29 22.61
N ALA A 447 24.28 5.49 22.16
CA ALA A 447 22.88 5.92 22.05
C ALA A 447 22.06 5.74 23.35
N ILE A 448 22.61 5.08 24.38
CA ILE A 448 21.96 4.95 25.69
C ILE A 448 22.61 5.96 26.63
N THR A 449 22.11 7.20 26.68
CA THR A 449 22.16 8.05 27.88
C THR A 449 21.17 9.21 27.75
N ARG A 450 19.98 9.04 28.31
CA ARG A 450 19.48 9.75 29.50
C ARG A 450 18.00 9.40 29.67
N LEU A 451 17.72 8.90 30.88
CA LEU A 451 16.39 8.62 31.43
C LEU A 451 15.45 9.82 31.34
#